data_AF-A0A6V7U7R4-F1
#
_entry.id   AF-A0A6V7U7R4-F1
#
_cell.length_a   1.000
_cell.length_b   1.000
_cell.length_c   1.000
_cell.angle_alpha   90.00
_cell.angle_beta   90.00
_cell.angle_gamma   90.00
#
_symmetry.space_group_name_H-M   'P 1'
#
loop_
_entity.id
_entity.type
_entity.pdbx_description
1 polymer ?
#
loop_
_entity_poly.entity_id
_entity_poly.type
_entity_poly.pdbx_seq_one_letter_code
_entity_poly.pdbx_strand_id
1 'polypeptide(L)'
;MTELNNNTLNSDNSCNSNDNLKILIPPQNEKQNIQETLNETKLEEEKITKSDKDLEIIQKTDPQVNPYLNKVAWICAFCSFLLGYSTGVINGALPFMVDDLQLSPAIIGLVTSSLLIGSAFGSLFAGRLADIFGRKITLMGNTLLFMIGTLCYSLSPNAECLIGFRIMLGLTIGGFSSVVSVLLAEFSTPECRARMVTRSFLLIMVGEFGAFIANAVLGILWNEESSIWRWMCILSILPAIFELALIFWLMPESPRWLVSVGKNSEAKIILHKIRFKSEEADAELAEIEKNKKIGGRKS
;
A
#
# COMPACT_ATOMS: atom_id res chain seq x y z
N MET A 1 19.01 -61.68 27.33
CA MET A 1 19.15 -62.63 28.46
C MET A 1 17.74 -63.00 28.87
N THR A 2 17.43 -64.29 29.05
CA THR A 2 16.09 -64.82 29.40
C THR A 2 15.09 -64.69 28.22
N GLU A 3 14.61 -65.75 27.54
CA GLU A 3 13.73 -66.88 27.95
C GLU A 3 12.27 -66.45 28.23
N LEU A 4 11.20 -67.20 27.92
CA LEU A 4 10.90 -68.44 27.14
C LEU A 4 9.49 -68.19 26.49
N ASN A 5 8.79 -69.04 25.73
CA ASN A 5 8.76 -70.48 25.35
C ASN A 5 8.13 -70.53 23.91
N ASN A 6 8.27 -71.48 22.98
CA ASN A 6 8.22 -72.96 22.97
C ASN A 6 6.91 -73.54 23.56
N ASN A 7 6.01 -74.19 22.82
CA ASN A 7 6.25 -75.32 21.92
C ASN A 7 5.19 -75.49 20.81
N THR A 8 5.60 -76.11 19.71
CA THR A 8 4.75 -76.68 18.64
C THR A 8 4.37 -78.13 18.91
N LEU A 9 3.23 -78.58 18.37
CA LEU A 9 2.92 -79.90 17.74
C LEU A 9 1.49 -79.72 17.15
N ASN A 10 1.20 -79.99 15.87
CA ASN A 10 1.08 -81.29 15.18
C ASN A 10 0.10 -82.26 15.88
N SER A 11 -0.84 -82.91 15.18
CA SER A 11 -1.15 -82.85 13.73
C SER A 11 -2.59 -83.33 13.43
N ASP A 12 -2.97 -83.24 12.15
CA ASP A 12 -3.98 -84.03 11.44
C ASP A 12 -5.39 -84.21 12.04
N ASN A 13 -6.41 -83.79 11.28
CA ASN A 13 -7.23 -84.75 10.52
C ASN A 13 -8.12 -84.06 9.47
N SER A 14 -8.30 -84.72 8.34
CA SER A 14 -9.20 -84.29 7.26
C SER A 14 -10.54 -85.03 7.34
N CYS A 15 -11.68 -84.33 7.20
CA CYS A 15 -12.76 -84.78 6.31
C CYS A 15 -13.93 -83.79 6.15
N ASN A 16 -14.55 -83.90 4.98
CA ASN A 16 -15.75 -83.22 4.49
C ASN A 16 -16.86 -82.92 5.52
N SER A 17 -17.42 -81.71 5.41
CA SER A 17 -18.84 -81.58 5.05
C SER A 17 -19.02 -80.41 4.08
N ASN A 18 -19.80 -80.63 3.01
CA ASN A 18 -20.22 -79.57 2.10
C ASN A 18 -21.41 -78.79 2.70
N ASP A 19 -21.86 -77.76 1.99
CA ASP A 19 -23.15 -77.09 2.12
C ASP A 19 -23.34 -76.30 3.45
N ASN A 20 -23.15 -74.98 3.48
CA ASN A 20 -23.75 -74.05 2.52
C ASN A 20 -23.04 -72.71 2.34
N LEU A 21 -23.15 -72.23 1.10
CA LEU A 21 -22.79 -70.91 0.61
C LEU A 21 -23.44 -69.77 1.41
N LYS A 22 -22.72 -69.17 2.36
CA LYS A 22 -22.98 -67.78 2.79
C LYS A 22 -22.03 -66.84 2.07
N ILE A 23 -22.54 -66.23 0.99
CA ILE A 23 -21.95 -65.02 0.42
C ILE A 23 -21.88 -63.99 1.55
N LEU A 24 -20.69 -63.54 1.91
CA LEU A 24 -20.49 -62.54 2.96
C LEU A 24 -20.86 -61.15 2.40
N ILE A 25 -22.17 -60.90 2.29
CA ILE A 25 -22.71 -59.57 2.00
C ILE A 25 -22.26 -58.67 3.17
N PRO A 26 -21.48 -57.59 2.94
CA PRO A 26 -21.05 -56.72 4.03
C PRO A 26 -22.27 -56.10 4.73
N PRO A 27 -22.23 -55.98 6.08
CA PRO A 27 -23.37 -55.57 6.89
C PRO A 27 -23.93 -54.22 6.43
N GLN A 28 -25.26 -54.04 6.53
CA GLN A 28 -25.91 -52.90 5.87
C GLN A 28 -25.41 -51.53 6.36
N ASN A 29 -25.05 -51.41 7.65
CA ASN A 29 -24.44 -50.21 8.22
C ASN A 29 -23.14 -49.83 7.48
N GLU A 30 -22.32 -50.80 7.09
CA GLU A 30 -21.05 -50.56 6.40
C GLU A 30 -21.29 -50.00 4.98
N LYS A 31 -22.34 -50.50 4.29
CA LYS A 31 -22.79 -49.94 3.02
C LYS A 31 -23.37 -48.53 3.15
N GLN A 32 -24.06 -48.22 4.26
CA GLN A 32 -24.57 -46.87 4.54
C GLN A 32 -23.42 -45.90 4.79
N ASN A 33 -22.47 -46.26 5.67
CA ASN A 33 -21.28 -45.44 5.93
C ASN A 33 -20.47 -45.18 4.64
N ILE A 34 -20.23 -46.21 3.82
CA ILE A 34 -19.55 -46.06 2.53
C ILE A 34 -20.33 -45.12 1.60
N GLN A 35 -21.66 -45.23 1.55
CA GLN A 35 -22.49 -44.34 0.73
C GLN A 35 -22.51 -42.89 1.24
N GLU A 36 -22.42 -42.68 2.55
CA GLU A 36 -22.33 -41.37 3.19
C GLU A 36 -20.98 -40.70 2.88
N THR A 37 -19.86 -41.39 3.10
CA THR A 37 -18.52 -40.89 2.71
C THR A 37 -18.41 -40.64 1.19
N LEU A 38 -19.01 -41.49 0.35
CA LEU A 38 -19.09 -41.28 -1.12
C LEU A 38 -20.01 -40.12 -1.54
N ASN A 39 -20.82 -39.58 -0.64
CA ASN A 39 -21.58 -38.36 -0.86
C ASN A 39 -20.79 -37.14 -0.34
N GLU A 40 -20.11 -37.25 0.79
CA GLU A 40 -19.22 -36.22 1.34
C GLU A 40 -18.08 -35.89 0.37
N THR A 41 -17.37 -36.88 -0.17
CA THR A 41 -16.27 -36.64 -1.11
C THR A 41 -16.73 -35.92 -2.37
N LYS A 42 -17.90 -36.27 -2.92
CA LYS A 42 -18.50 -35.55 -4.06
C LYS A 42 -18.86 -34.11 -3.71
N LEU A 43 -19.32 -33.87 -2.49
CA LEU A 43 -19.62 -32.54 -1.97
C LEU A 43 -18.35 -31.71 -1.75
N GLU A 44 -17.19 -32.34 -1.56
CA GLU A 44 -15.88 -31.68 -1.57
C GLU A 44 -15.35 -31.48 -2.99
N GLU A 45 -15.42 -32.48 -3.87
CA GLU A 45 -15.07 -32.37 -5.29
C GLU A 45 -15.86 -31.25 -6.00
N GLU A 46 -17.16 -31.09 -5.70
CA GLU A 46 -17.99 -30.01 -6.25
C GLU A 46 -17.62 -28.64 -5.66
N LYS A 47 -17.28 -28.55 -4.37
CA LYS A 47 -16.74 -27.31 -3.75
C LYS A 47 -15.40 -26.92 -4.34
N ILE A 48 -14.49 -27.88 -4.54
CA ILE A 48 -13.17 -27.67 -5.15
C ILE A 48 -13.35 -27.23 -6.60
N THR A 49 -14.12 -27.97 -7.40
CA THR A 49 -14.44 -27.62 -8.80
C THR A 49 -15.08 -26.24 -8.93
N LYS A 50 -15.88 -25.82 -7.95
CA LYS A 50 -16.45 -24.47 -7.90
C LYS A 50 -15.39 -23.43 -7.52
N SER A 51 -14.58 -23.69 -6.49
CA SER A 51 -13.47 -22.83 -6.09
C SER A 51 -12.47 -22.63 -7.24
N ASP A 52 -12.14 -23.67 -7.99
CA ASP A 52 -11.24 -23.61 -9.15
C ASP A 52 -11.84 -22.81 -10.31
N LYS A 53 -13.17 -22.87 -10.51
CA LYS A 53 -13.88 -22.02 -11.48
C LYS A 53 -13.94 -20.57 -11.02
N ASP A 54 -14.20 -20.31 -9.74
CA ASP A 54 -14.20 -18.97 -9.18
C ASP A 54 -12.77 -18.36 -9.24
N LEU A 55 -11.73 -19.17 -9.02
CA LEU A 55 -10.33 -18.81 -9.23
C LEU A 55 -10.01 -18.57 -10.71
N GLU A 56 -10.43 -19.44 -11.65
CA GLU A 56 -10.29 -19.19 -13.09
C GLU A 56 -10.98 -17.90 -13.53
N ILE A 57 -12.16 -17.59 -12.97
CA ILE A 57 -12.89 -16.35 -13.25
C ILE A 57 -12.07 -15.14 -12.76
N ILE A 58 -11.56 -15.19 -11.52
CA ILE A 58 -10.66 -14.17 -10.97
C ILE A 58 -9.40 -13.99 -11.85
N GLN A 59 -8.83 -15.10 -12.35
CA GLN A 59 -7.62 -15.11 -13.17
C GLN A 59 -7.86 -14.65 -14.62
N LYS A 60 -9.05 -14.91 -15.19
CA LYS A 60 -9.53 -14.37 -16.47
C LYS A 60 -9.97 -12.92 -16.36
N THR A 61 -10.28 -12.44 -15.15
CA THR A 61 -10.42 -11.02 -14.81
C THR A 61 -9.14 -10.42 -14.24
N ASP A 62 -7.96 -10.67 -14.84
CA ASP A 62 -6.97 -9.59 -14.85
C ASP A 62 -7.53 -8.49 -15.76
N PRO A 63 -8.00 -7.35 -15.21
CA PRO A 63 -8.54 -6.28 -16.03
C PRO A 63 -7.38 -5.76 -16.87
N GLN A 64 -7.54 -5.69 -18.20
CA GLN A 64 -6.57 -5.01 -19.05
C GLN A 64 -6.35 -3.62 -18.45
N VAL A 65 -5.19 -3.39 -17.83
CA VAL A 65 -4.95 -2.14 -17.11
C VAL A 65 -4.60 -1.11 -18.15
N ASN A 66 -5.47 -0.12 -18.35
CA ASN A 66 -5.25 0.95 -19.31
C ASN A 66 -3.82 1.50 -19.10
N PRO A 67 -2.94 1.49 -20.11
CA PRO A 67 -1.53 1.83 -19.93
C PRO A 67 -1.33 3.26 -19.41
N TYR A 68 -2.29 4.16 -19.69
CA TYR A 68 -2.31 5.51 -19.11
C TYR A 68 -2.66 5.48 -17.61
N LEU A 69 -3.71 4.76 -17.19
CA LEU A 69 -4.02 4.54 -15.77
C LEU A 69 -2.84 3.85 -15.05
N ASN A 70 -2.19 2.87 -15.67
CA ASN A 70 -1.03 2.19 -15.11
C ASN A 70 0.14 3.17 -14.87
N LYS A 71 0.39 4.08 -15.82
CA LYS A 71 1.39 5.17 -15.70
C LYS A 71 1.01 6.16 -14.59
N VAL A 72 -0.23 6.64 -14.56
CA VAL A 72 -0.73 7.57 -13.52
C VAL A 72 -0.65 6.93 -12.13
N ALA A 73 -1.00 5.65 -11.99
CA ALA A 73 -0.90 4.90 -10.74
C ALA A 73 0.55 4.80 -10.23
N TRP A 74 1.53 4.58 -11.11
CA TRP A 74 2.95 4.59 -10.70
C TRP A 74 3.43 5.98 -10.26
N ILE A 75 2.97 7.05 -10.91
CA ILE A 75 3.31 8.44 -10.50
C ILE A 75 2.69 8.77 -9.13
N CYS A 76 1.43 8.39 -8.89
CA CYS A 76 0.78 8.57 -7.60
C CYS A 76 1.44 7.74 -6.49
N ALA A 77 1.85 6.51 -6.81
CA ALA A 77 2.64 5.67 -5.89
C ALA A 77 4.03 6.27 -5.62
N PHE A 78 4.66 6.92 -6.60
CA PHE A 78 5.95 7.59 -6.39
C PHE A 78 5.85 8.77 -5.40
N CYS A 79 4.71 9.47 -5.34
CA CYS A 79 4.46 10.48 -4.29
C CYS A 79 4.43 9.88 -2.86
N SER A 80 4.38 8.55 -2.74
CA SER A 80 4.50 7.81 -1.47
C SER A 80 5.94 7.39 -1.16
N PHE A 81 6.86 7.43 -2.14
CA PHE A 81 8.29 7.15 -1.92
C PHE A 81 8.93 8.19 -1.01
N LEU A 82 8.64 9.48 -1.25
CA LEU A 82 9.23 10.58 -0.48
C LEU A 82 8.83 10.54 1.00
N LEU A 83 7.59 10.10 1.29
CA LEU A 83 7.09 9.83 2.64
C LEU A 83 7.92 8.78 3.38
N GLY A 84 8.21 7.64 2.72
CA GLY A 84 9.07 6.60 3.27
C GLY A 84 10.52 7.06 3.43
N TYR A 85 11.07 7.71 2.40
CA TYR A 85 12.44 8.21 2.40
C TYR A 85 12.67 9.22 3.55
N SER A 86 11.77 10.19 3.73
CA SER A 86 11.85 11.15 4.84
C SER A 86 11.78 10.50 6.23
N THR A 87 11.20 9.31 6.34
CA THR A 87 11.10 8.56 7.61
C THR A 87 12.36 7.74 7.87
N GLY A 88 12.86 7.03 6.86
CA GLY A 88 14.14 6.29 6.96
C GLY A 88 15.36 7.18 7.17
N VAL A 89 15.38 8.39 6.58
CA VAL A 89 16.51 9.33 6.71
C VAL A 89 16.71 9.72 8.17
N ILE A 90 15.66 10.14 8.89
CA ILE A 90 15.80 10.46 10.32
C ILE A 90 16.19 9.23 11.14
N ASN A 91 15.62 8.05 10.86
CA ASN A 91 15.91 6.84 11.63
C ASN A 91 17.40 6.46 11.62
N GLY A 92 18.12 6.68 10.50
CA GLY A 92 19.58 6.48 10.45
C GLY A 92 20.43 7.71 10.81
N ALA A 93 19.91 8.94 10.66
CA ALA A 93 20.62 10.17 11.00
C ALA A 93 20.54 10.53 12.50
N LEU A 94 19.58 9.96 13.24
CA LEU A 94 19.30 10.32 14.64
C LEU A 94 20.50 10.14 15.59
N PRO A 95 21.33 9.08 15.54
CA PRO A 95 22.49 8.96 16.44
C PRO A 95 23.46 10.13 16.29
N PHE A 96 23.84 10.44 15.05
CA PHE A 96 24.70 11.58 14.72
C PHE A 96 24.09 12.93 15.16
N MET A 97 22.77 13.09 15.09
CA MET A 97 22.08 14.28 15.64
C MET A 97 22.17 14.35 17.17
N VAL A 98 22.17 13.21 17.89
CA VAL A 98 22.31 13.17 19.35
C VAL A 98 23.71 13.60 19.77
N ASP A 99 24.74 13.16 19.04
CA ASP A 99 26.14 13.48 19.34
C ASP A 99 26.48 14.95 18.97
N ASP A 100 26.09 15.42 17.78
CA ASP A 100 26.37 16.79 17.28
C ASP A 100 25.61 17.89 18.05
N LEU A 101 24.39 17.60 18.54
CA LEU A 101 23.54 18.57 19.27
C LEU A 101 23.39 18.27 20.77
N GLN A 102 24.08 17.24 21.30
CA GLN A 102 24.04 16.79 22.71
C GLN A 102 22.60 16.59 23.25
N LEU A 103 21.75 15.92 22.46
CA LEU A 103 20.31 15.84 22.72
C LEU A 103 19.97 14.97 23.94
N SER A 104 19.22 15.51 24.89
CA SER A 104 18.68 14.72 26.00
C SER A 104 17.55 13.79 25.53
N PRO A 105 17.28 12.66 26.22
CA PRO A 105 16.22 11.71 25.83
C PRO A 105 14.82 12.35 25.68
N ALA A 106 14.51 13.37 26.48
CA ALA A 106 13.26 14.12 26.36
C ALA A 106 13.20 14.93 25.05
N ILE A 107 14.31 15.55 24.64
CA ILE A 107 14.42 16.30 23.39
C ILE A 107 14.37 15.36 22.18
N ILE A 108 14.98 14.17 22.25
CA ILE A 108 14.86 13.13 21.21
C ILE A 108 13.39 12.75 20.99
N GLY A 109 12.62 12.59 22.08
CA GLY A 109 11.18 12.36 22.02
C GLY A 109 10.40 13.51 21.37
N LEU A 110 10.76 14.76 21.62
CA LEU A 110 10.14 15.93 20.97
C LEU A 110 10.53 16.06 19.48
N VAL A 111 11.81 15.83 19.14
CA VAL A 111 12.34 15.89 17.77
C VAL A 111 11.72 14.84 16.84
N THR A 112 11.30 13.69 17.40
CA THR A 112 10.60 12.63 16.67
C THR A 112 9.08 12.84 16.64
N SER A 113 8.44 13.12 17.78
CA SER A 113 6.97 13.28 17.87
C SER A 113 6.42 14.57 17.24
N SER A 114 7.21 15.64 17.17
CA SER A 114 6.80 16.92 16.54
C SER A 114 6.40 16.78 15.07
N LEU A 115 7.00 15.82 14.35
CA LEU A 115 6.62 15.46 12.99
C LEU A 115 5.16 14.98 12.89
N LEU A 116 4.71 14.20 13.88
CA LEU A 116 3.34 13.68 13.95
C LEU A 116 2.32 14.78 14.27
N ILE A 117 2.70 15.73 15.14
CA ILE A 117 1.89 16.93 15.45
C ILE A 117 1.70 17.76 14.17
N GLY A 118 2.78 18.03 13.42
CA GLY A 118 2.70 18.68 12.12
C GLY A 118 1.84 17.90 11.12
N SER A 119 1.99 16.57 11.06
CA SER A 119 1.22 15.70 10.16
C SER A 119 -0.28 15.73 10.42
N ALA A 120 -0.70 15.77 11.70
CA ALA A 120 -2.11 15.94 12.07
C ALA A 120 -2.69 17.23 11.45
N PHE A 121 -2.09 18.39 11.71
CA PHE A 121 -2.54 19.66 11.13
C PHE A 121 -2.45 19.68 9.59
N GLY A 122 -1.39 19.10 9.02
CA GLY A 122 -1.20 18.98 7.58
C GLY A 122 -2.36 18.25 6.90
N SER A 123 -2.74 17.09 7.44
CA SER A 123 -3.84 16.27 6.92
C SER A 123 -5.20 16.99 6.94
N LEU A 124 -5.44 17.80 7.98
CA LEU A 124 -6.65 18.62 8.18
C LEU A 124 -6.75 19.77 7.17
N PHE A 125 -5.66 20.52 6.95
CA PHE A 125 -5.69 21.69 6.06
C PHE A 125 -5.54 21.32 4.58
N ALA A 126 -4.68 20.37 4.24
CA ALA A 126 -4.34 20.05 2.85
C ALA A 126 -5.50 19.45 2.04
N GLY A 127 -6.41 18.70 2.67
CA GLY A 127 -7.61 18.20 2.00
C GLY A 127 -8.47 19.35 1.46
N ARG A 128 -8.77 20.33 2.32
CA ARG A 128 -9.50 21.55 1.95
C ARG A 128 -8.71 22.41 0.94
N LEU A 129 -7.38 22.44 1.04
CA LEU A 129 -6.53 23.15 0.10
C LEU A 129 -6.60 22.53 -1.31
N ALA A 130 -6.58 21.20 -1.40
CA ALA A 130 -6.71 20.47 -2.65
C ALA A 130 -8.10 20.58 -3.29
N ASP A 131 -9.16 20.66 -2.50
CA ASP A 131 -10.51 20.93 -3.02
C ASP A 131 -10.64 22.33 -3.63
N ILE A 132 -9.89 23.32 -3.13
CA ILE A 132 -9.88 24.70 -3.64
C ILE A 132 -8.94 24.85 -4.84
N PHE A 133 -7.65 24.53 -4.67
CA PHE A 133 -6.59 24.85 -5.64
C PHE A 133 -6.32 23.75 -6.67
N GLY A 134 -6.89 22.56 -6.51
CA GLY A 134 -6.58 21.39 -7.33
C GLY A 134 -5.59 20.47 -6.62
N ARG A 135 -5.67 19.18 -6.97
CA ARG A 135 -4.96 18.11 -6.28
C ARG A 135 -3.50 18.06 -6.76
N LYS A 136 -3.25 18.30 -8.07
CA LYS A 136 -1.90 18.42 -8.62
C LYS A 136 -1.15 19.62 -8.03
N ILE A 137 -1.81 20.80 -8.01
CA ILE A 137 -1.19 22.03 -7.49
C ILE A 137 -0.87 21.90 -5.99
N THR A 138 -1.76 21.27 -5.22
CA THR A 138 -1.51 21.05 -3.78
C THR A 138 -0.37 20.05 -3.53
N LEU A 139 -0.23 18.99 -4.33
CA LEU A 139 0.95 18.13 -4.25
C LEU A 139 2.24 18.90 -4.56
N MET A 140 2.29 19.68 -5.66
CA MET A 140 3.47 20.50 -5.99
C MET A 140 3.83 21.49 -4.87
N GLY A 141 2.81 22.08 -4.23
CA GLY A 141 2.99 22.94 -3.05
C GLY A 141 3.59 22.19 -1.86
N ASN A 142 3.11 20.99 -1.57
CA ASN A 142 3.66 20.13 -0.52
C ASN A 142 5.10 19.70 -0.82
N THR A 143 5.44 19.32 -2.07
CA THR A 143 6.82 18.95 -2.45
C THR A 143 7.77 20.15 -2.34
N LEU A 144 7.33 21.35 -2.74
CA LEU A 144 8.12 22.58 -2.58
C LEU A 144 8.33 22.93 -1.09
N LEU A 145 7.26 22.89 -0.29
CA LEU A 145 7.33 23.15 1.15
C LEU A 145 8.17 22.09 1.88
N PHE A 146 8.19 20.85 1.39
CA PHE A 146 9.02 19.75 1.89
C PHE A 146 10.50 20.03 1.62
N MET A 147 10.87 20.47 0.41
CA MET A 147 12.26 20.82 0.09
C MET A 147 12.77 21.98 0.95
N ILE A 148 11.95 23.03 1.13
CA ILE A 148 12.30 24.17 1.99
C ILE A 148 12.42 23.73 3.45
N GLY A 149 11.44 22.97 3.97
CA GLY A 149 11.47 22.42 5.33
C GLY A 149 12.68 21.50 5.56
N THR A 150 13.05 20.69 4.57
CA THR A 150 14.23 19.83 4.58
C THR A 150 15.51 20.63 4.69
N LEU A 151 15.66 21.66 3.85
CA LEU A 151 16.82 22.56 3.90
C LEU A 151 16.90 23.26 5.26
N CYS A 152 15.79 23.82 5.76
CA CYS A 152 15.74 24.49 7.06
C CYS A 152 16.07 23.56 8.25
N TYR A 153 15.55 22.32 8.28
CA TYR A 153 15.86 21.41 9.38
C TYR A 153 17.28 20.82 9.28
N SER A 154 17.82 20.60 8.09
CA SER A 154 19.22 20.17 7.92
C SER A 154 20.23 21.25 8.34
N LEU A 155 19.86 22.52 8.19
CA LEU A 155 20.66 23.68 8.60
C LEU A 155 20.34 24.20 10.01
N SER A 156 19.55 23.47 10.81
CA SER A 156 19.21 23.92 12.17
C SER A 156 20.44 23.91 13.09
N PRO A 157 20.77 25.02 13.78
CA PRO A 157 21.90 25.05 14.71
C PRO A 157 21.56 24.47 16.09
N ASN A 158 20.29 24.57 16.51
CA ASN A 158 19.81 24.22 17.85
C ASN A 158 18.60 23.27 17.77
N ALA A 159 18.39 22.47 18.80
CA ALA A 159 17.28 21.52 18.90
C ALA A 159 15.88 22.17 18.81
N GLU A 160 15.70 23.38 19.33
CA GLU A 160 14.43 24.13 19.24
C GLU A 160 14.07 24.46 17.78
N CYS A 161 15.05 24.91 16.99
CA CYS A 161 14.90 25.16 15.57
C CYS A 161 14.60 23.85 14.81
N LEU A 162 15.28 22.76 15.17
CA LEU A 162 15.03 21.42 14.61
C LEU A 162 13.58 20.98 14.85
N ILE A 163 13.04 21.17 16.07
CA ILE A 163 11.63 20.87 16.41
C ILE A 163 10.68 21.75 15.60
N GLY A 164 10.94 23.07 15.50
CA GLY A 164 10.11 23.99 14.70
C GLY A 164 10.03 23.59 13.23
N PHE A 165 11.17 23.27 12.61
CA PHE A 165 11.20 22.80 11.22
C PHE A 165 10.67 21.37 11.05
N ARG A 166 10.69 20.52 12.09
CA ARG A 166 10.00 19.21 12.08
C ARG A 166 8.48 19.35 12.05
N ILE A 167 7.90 20.33 12.75
CA ILE A 167 6.46 20.61 12.65
C ILE A 167 6.12 21.07 11.22
N MET A 168 6.94 21.95 10.63
CA MET A 168 6.81 22.40 9.24
C MET A 168 6.89 21.24 8.23
N LEU A 169 7.85 20.32 8.38
CA LEU A 169 7.97 19.12 7.55
C LEU A 169 6.81 18.14 7.76
N GLY A 170 6.29 18.07 9.00
CA GLY A 170 5.10 17.30 9.33
C GLY A 170 3.87 17.76 8.54
N LEU A 171 3.66 19.08 8.43
CA LEU A 171 2.54 19.64 7.64
C LEU A 171 2.52 19.10 6.20
N THR A 172 3.68 18.97 5.56
CA THR A 172 3.77 18.47 4.18
C THR A 172 3.49 16.97 4.11
N ILE A 173 4.04 16.19 5.05
CA ILE A 173 3.81 14.73 5.16
C ILE A 173 2.32 14.40 5.37
N GLY A 174 1.65 15.10 6.28
CA GLY A 174 0.21 14.96 6.49
C GLY A 174 -0.60 15.36 5.24
N GLY A 175 -0.16 16.42 4.56
CA GLY A 175 -0.78 16.86 3.33
C GLY A 175 -0.62 15.90 2.15
N PHE A 176 0.56 15.29 1.99
CA PHE A 176 0.79 14.21 1.02
C PHE A 176 -0.17 13.05 1.27
N SER A 177 -0.24 12.55 2.52
CA SER A 177 -1.10 11.41 2.87
C SER A 177 -2.56 11.63 2.48
N SER A 178 -3.15 12.80 2.84
CA SER A 178 -4.53 13.13 2.46
C SER A 178 -4.74 13.27 0.95
N VAL A 179 -3.86 14.01 0.24
CA VAL A 179 -4.08 14.31 -1.19
C VAL A 179 -3.79 13.10 -2.08
N VAL A 180 -2.76 12.30 -1.77
CA VAL A 180 -2.50 11.03 -2.46
C VAL A 180 -3.67 10.07 -2.26
N SER A 181 -4.21 9.94 -1.03
CA SER A 181 -5.36 9.07 -0.77
C SER A 181 -6.61 9.43 -1.59
N VAL A 182 -6.88 10.74 -1.77
CA VAL A 182 -7.97 11.24 -2.62
C VAL A 182 -7.71 10.92 -4.10
N LEU A 183 -6.54 11.29 -4.63
CA LEU A 183 -6.18 11.02 -6.04
C LEU A 183 -6.23 9.53 -6.38
N LEU A 184 -5.73 8.68 -5.47
CA LEU A 184 -5.72 7.23 -5.64
C LEU A 184 -7.16 6.67 -5.75
N ALA A 185 -8.09 7.17 -4.92
CA ALA A 185 -9.50 6.79 -4.92
C ALA A 185 -10.31 7.37 -6.09
N GLU A 186 -9.84 8.44 -6.73
CA GLU A 186 -10.45 9.03 -7.93
C GLU A 186 -9.97 8.34 -9.22
N PHE A 187 -8.68 8.01 -9.30
CA PHE A 187 -8.13 7.30 -10.44
C PHE A 187 -8.46 5.80 -10.43
N SER A 188 -8.58 5.16 -9.25
CA SER A 188 -8.88 3.72 -9.16
C SER A 188 -10.23 3.34 -9.77
N THR A 189 -10.24 2.33 -10.64
CA THR A 189 -11.44 1.51 -10.86
C THR A 189 -11.63 0.55 -9.67
N PRO A 190 -12.84 0.00 -9.43
CA PRO A 190 -13.09 -0.91 -8.30
C PRO A 190 -12.12 -2.10 -8.23
N GLU A 191 -11.80 -2.68 -9.39
CA GLU A 191 -10.94 -3.87 -9.54
C GLU A 191 -9.46 -3.52 -9.33
N CYS A 192 -9.04 -2.32 -9.74
CA CYS A 192 -7.64 -1.89 -9.63
C CYS A 192 -7.30 -1.25 -8.28
N ARG A 193 -8.30 -0.90 -7.45
CA ARG A 193 -8.10 -0.09 -6.23
C ARG A 193 -7.10 -0.70 -5.25
N ALA A 194 -7.24 -1.99 -4.93
CA ALA A 194 -6.29 -2.68 -4.04
C ALA A 194 -4.86 -2.67 -4.62
N ARG A 195 -4.72 -3.01 -5.90
CA ARG A 195 -3.43 -3.03 -6.63
C ARG A 195 -2.76 -1.65 -6.68
N MET A 196 -3.52 -0.56 -6.72
CA MET A 196 -2.99 0.82 -6.64
C MET A 196 -2.53 1.20 -5.22
N VAL A 197 -3.28 0.78 -4.18
CA VAL A 197 -2.90 0.96 -2.78
C VAL A 197 -1.60 0.19 -2.46
N THR A 198 -1.51 -1.09 -2.85
CA THR A 198 -0.30 -1.90 -2.62
C THR A 198 0.95 -1.30 -3.26
N ARG A 199 0.85 -0.73 -4.48
CA ARG A 199 1.98 -0.02 -5.11
C ARG A 199 2.46 1.17 -4.30
N SER A 200 1.54 1.94 -3.71
CA SER A 200 1.88 3.10 -2.87
C SER A 200 2.62 2.66 -1.61
N PHE A 201 2.16 1.59 -0.93
CA PHE A 201 2.86 1.02 0.22
C PHE A 201 4.22 0.39 -0.13
N LEU A 202 4.34 -0.29 -1.27
CA LEU A 202 5.63 -0.79 -1.76
C LEU A 202 6.62 0.36 -2.01
N LEU A 203 6.17 1.50 -2.54
CA LEU A 203 7.02 2.67 -2.75
C LEU A 203 7.43 3.37 -1.44
N ILE A 204 6.56 3.38 -0.41
CA ILE A 204 6.96 3.80 0.96
C ILE A 204 8.13 2.92 1.46
N MET A 205 7.98 1.60 1.40
CA MET A 205 8.99 0.66 1.90
C MET A 205 10.31 0.75 1.11
N VAL A 206 10.24 0.92 -0.21
CA VAL A 206 11.43 1.14 -1.07
C VAL A 206 12.08 2.51 -0.80
N GLY A 207 11.30 3.54 -0.46
CA GLY A 207 11.80 4.84 -0.01
C GLY A 207 12.55 4.75 1.32
N GLU A 208 11.95 4.12 2.33
CA GLU A 208 12.56 3.93 3.64
C GLU A 208 13.84 3.06 3.57
N PHE A 209 13.81 1.96 2.81
CA PHE A 209 14.99 1.13 2.57
C PHE A 209 16.09 1.88 1.78
N GLY A 210 15.72 2.67 0.78
CA GLY A 210 16.65 3.53 0.03
C GLY A 210 17.31 4.60 0.91
N ALA A 211 16.59 5.14 1.89
CA ALA A 211 17.14 6.04 2.88
C ALA A 211 18.10 5.34 3.85
N PHE A 212 17.79 4.12 4.31
CA PHE A 212 18.74 3.34 5.12
C PHE A 212 20.03 3.00 4.36
N ILE A 213 19.95 2.64 3.07
CA ILE A 213 21.14 2.45 2.23
C ILE A 213 21.95 3.75 2.12
N ALA A 214 21.28 4.87 1.83
CA ALA A 214 21.96 6.16 1.69
C ALA A 214 22.67 6.60 2.99
N ASN A 215 22.01 6.45 4.13
CA ASN A 215 22.57 6.72 5.45
C ASN A 215 23.76 5.78 5.77
N ALA A 216 23.66 4.49 5.45
CA ALA A 216 24.75 3.55 5.68
C ALA A 216 25.98 3.85 4.80
N VAL A 217 25.77 4.16 3.51
CA VAL A 217 26.85 4.53 2.59
C VAL A 217 27.54 5.83 3.03
N LEU A 218 26.76 6.86 3.41
CA LEU A 218 27.32 8.10 3.96
C LEU A 218 28.09 7.83 5.26
N GLY A 219 27.48 7.13 6.23
CA GLY A 219 28.09 6.81 7.52
C GLY A 219 29.40 6.04 7.42
N ILE A 220 29.57 5.18 6.41
CA ILE A 220 30.83 4.49 6.14
C ILE A 220 31.89 5.43 5.51
N LEU A 221 31.48 6.35 4.63
CA LEU A 221 32.39 7.23 3.88
C LEU A 221 32.86 8.47 4.67
N TRP A 222 32.05 8.97 5.62
CA TRP A 222 32.30 10.22 6.35
C TRP A 222 32.17 10.07 7.87
N ASN A 223 32.51 8.90 8.42
CA ASN A 223 32.34 8.55 9.84
C ASN A 223 33.05 9.50 10.85
N GLU A 224 34.00 10.32 10.41
CA GLU A 224 34.77 11.27 11.24
C GLU A 224 34.14 12.68 11.31
N GLU A 225 33.08 12.96 10.55
CA GLU A 225 32.45 14.29 10.43
C GLU A 225 31.14 14.36 11.24
N SER A 226 31.12 15.09 12.37
CA SER A 226 29.94 15.12 13.28
C SER A 226 28.66 15.60 12.60
N SER A 227 28.79 16.57 11.68
CA SER A 227 27.68 17.16 10.93
C SER A 227 27.26 16.34 9.70
N ILE A 228 27.69 15.09 9.55
CA ILE A 228 27.27 14.18 8.47
C ILE A 228 25.75 14.03 8.35
N TRP A 229 25.03 14.09 9.47
CA TRP A 229 23.57 14.03 9.51
C TRP A 229 22.90 15.09 8.62
N ARG A 230 23.54 16.27 8.47
CA ARG A 230 23.03 17.36 7.63
C ARG A 230 23.01 16.94 6.16
N TRP A 231 24.05 16.24 5.70
CA TRP A 231 24.14 15.71 4.34
C TRP A 231 23.16 14.56 4.08
N MET A 232 22.98 13.65 5.05
CA MET A 232 21.92 12.63 5.00
C MET A 232 20.55 13.27 4.79
N CYS A 233 20.27 14.37 5.52
CA CYS A 233 19.01 15.10 5.42
C CYS A 233 18.86 15.86 4.09
N ILE A 234 19.89 16.59 3.64
CA ILE A 234 19.89 17.32 2.35
C ILE A 234 19.68 16.38 1.16
N LEU A 235 20.17 15.13 1.23
CA LEU A 235 19.99 14.14 0.16
C LEU A 235 18.51 13.87 -0.17
N SER A 236 17.60 14.04 0.79
CA SER A 236 16.14 13.94 0.61
C SER A 236 15.55 14.95 -0.39
N ILE A 237 16.30 16.02 -0.71
CA ILE A 237 15.89 17.00 -1.71
C ILE A 237 15.98 16.42 -3.14
N LEU A 238 16.88 15.46 -3.40
CA LEU A 238 17.00 14.82 -4.72
C LEU A 238 15.73 14.07 -5.16
N PRO A 239 15.15 13.13 -4.37
CA PRO A 239 13.89 12.50 -4.75
C PRO A 239 12.72 13.49 -4.76
N ALA A 240 12.74 14.55 -3.94
CA ALA A 240 11.71 15.59 -3.95
C ALA A 240 11.74 16.44 -5.26
N ILE A 241 12.91 16.80 -5.77
CA ILE A 241 13.05 17.47 -7.08
C ILE A 241 12.52 16.56 -8.20
N PHE A 242 12.87 15.27 -8.16
CA PHE A 242 12.41 14.30 -9.15
C PHE A 242 10.89 14.07 -9.08
N GLU A 243 10.31 13.97 -7.89
CA GLU A 243 8.85 13.90 -7.69
C GLU A 243 8.15 15.16 -8.22
N LEU A 244 8.65 16.35 -7.89
CA LEU A 244 8.09 17.62 -8.38
C LEU A 244 8.10 17.68 -9.92
N ALA A 245 9.15 17.17 -10.56
CA ALA A 245 9.21 17.03 -12.01
C ALA A 245 8.18 16.01 -12.55
N LEU A 246 8.03 14.84 -11.92
CA LEU A 246 7.01 13.85 -12.30
C LEU A 246 5.59 14.41 -12.18
N ILE A 247 5.29 15.13 -11.08
CA ILE A 247 4.00 15.78 -10.89
C ILE A 247 3.78 16.84 -11.98
N PHE A 248 4.73 17.76 -12.17
CA PHE A 248 4.62 18.84 -13.15
C PHE A 248 4.39 18.32 -14.58
N TRP A 249 5.27 17.43 -15.06
CA TRP A 249 5.25 16.99 -16.47
C TRP A 249 4.22 15.89 -16.78
N LEU A 250 3.99 14.94 -15.87
CA LEU A 250 3.25 13.69 -16.20
C LEU A 250 1.91 13.53 -15.46
N MET A 251 1.69 14.15 -14.30
CA MET A 251 0.44 13.97 -13.54
C MET A 251 -0.71 14.78 -14.16
N PRO A 252 -1.87 14.16 -14.46
CA PRO A 252 -3.11 14.87 -14.80
C PRO A 252 -3.78 15.45 -13.54
N GLU A 253 -4.57 16.51 -13.70
CA GLU A 253 -5.42 17.01 -12.60
C GLU A 253 -6.65 16.10 -12.39
N SER A 254 -7.19 16.10 -11.18
CA SER A 254 -8.35 15.32 -10.78
C SER A 254 -9.58 15.61 -11.66
N PRO A 255 -10.22 14.59 -12.26
CA PRO A 255 -11.46 14.77 -13.02
C PRO A 255 -12.61 15.31 -12.17
N ARG A 256 -12.71 14.92 -10.90
CA ARG A 256 -13.76 15.41 -10.00
C ARG A 256 -13.56 16.88 -9.64
N TRP A 257 -12.31 17.31 -9.43
CA TRP A 257 -12.00 18.73 -9.25
C TRP A 257 -12.26 19.54 -10.52
N LEU A 258 -11.90 19.02 -11.70
CA LEU A 258 -12.21 19.69 -12.97
C LEU A 258 -13.71 19.90 -13.16
N VAL A 259 -14.57 18.92 -12.80
CA VAL A 259 -16.02 19.12 -12.79
C VAL A 259 -16.47 20.10 -11.68
N SER A 260 -15.83 20.12 -10.50
CA SER A 260 -16.17 21.08 -9.43
C SER A 260 -15.94 22.54 -9.86
N VAL A 261 -14.82 22.82 -10.54
CA VAL A 261 -14.53 24.16 -11.12
C VAL A 261 -15.20 24.42 -12.48
N GLY A 262 -15.93 23.44 -13.05
CA GLY A 262 -16.72 23.60 -14.27
C GLY A 262 -15.99 23.33 -15.59
N LYS A 263 -14.75 22.84 -15.53
CA LYS A 263 -13.92 22.40 -16.68
C LYS A 263 -14.34 21.01 -17.18
N ASN A 264 -15.64 20.80 -17.42
CA ASN A 264 -16.21 19.48 -17.71
C ASN A 264 -15.62 18.84 -19.00
N SER A 265 -15.23 19.66 -19.98
CA SER A 265 -14.55 19.20 -21.21
C SER A 265 -13.16 18.60 -20.92
N GLU A 266 -12.37 19.22 -20.02
CA GLU A 266 -11.08 18.69 -19.58
C GLU A 266 -11.28 17.40 -18.77
N ALA A 267 -12.28 17.39 -17.88
CA ALA A 267 -12.65 16.20 -17.11
C ALA A 267 -13.01 15.01 -18.02
N LYS A 268 -13.82 15.22 -19.07
CA LYS A 268 -14.16 14.18 -20.06
C LYS A 268 -12.91 13.63 -20.74
N ILE A 269 -12.01 14.51 -21.22
CA ILE A 269 -10.77 14.10 -21.88
C ILE A 269 -9.88 13.24 -20.97
N ILE A 270 -9.87 13.50 -19.66
CA ILE A 270 -9.06 12.73 -18.69
C ILE A 270 -9.77 11.42 -18.32
N LEU A 271 -11.09 11.41 -18.10
CA LEU A 271 -11.86 10.18 -17.83
C LEU A 271 -11.75 9.17 -19.00
N HIS A 272 -11.89 9.64 -20.24
CA HIS A 272 -11.72 8.82 -21.45
C HIS A 272 -10.29 8.32 -21.66
N LYS A 273 -9.28 8.93 -21.02
CA LYS A 273 -7.91 8.40 -20.98
C LYS A 273 -7.68 7.39 -19.85
N ILE A 274 -8.51 7.38 -18.81
CA ILE A 274 -8.35 6.51 -17.63
C ILE A 274 -9.16 5.23 -17.75
N ARG A 275 -10.46 5.33 -18.07
CA ARG A 275 -11.37 4.18 -18.19
C ARG A 275 -11.10 3.43 -19.50
N PHE A 276 -11.62 2.21 -19.62
CA PHE A 276 -11.39 1.39 -20.82
C PHE A 276 -12.54 1.48 -21.82
N LYS A 277 -13.78 1.71 -21.35
CA LYS A 277 -14.95 1.98 -22.21
C LYS A 277 -15.31 3.47 -22.19
N SER A 278 -15.63 4.02 -23.36
CA SER A 278 -16.21 5.37 -23.53
C SER A 278 -17.48 5.56 -22.69
N GLU A 279 -18.30 4.52 -22.59
CA GLU A 279 -19.57 4.50 -21.86
C GLU A 279 -19.36 4.63 -20.34
N GLU A 280 -18.34 3.98 -19.78
CA GLU A 280 -17.97 4.08 -18.37
C GLU A 280 -17.52 5.50 -18.01
N ALA A 281 -16.69 6.11 -18.88
CA ALA A 281 -16.20 7.46 -18.69
C ALA A 281 -17.32 8.51 -18.76
N ASP A 282 -18.30 8.34 -19.65
CA ASP A 282 -19.44 9.25 -19.78
C ASP A 282 -20.51 9.03 -18.69
N ALA A 283 -20.70 7.80 -18.23
CA ALA A 283 -21.55 7.50 -17.07
C ALA A 283 -20.98 8.10 -15.78
N GLU A 284 -19.67 7.93 -15.52
CA GLU A 284 -19.01 8.52 -14.35
C GLU A 284 -19.06 10.06 -14.39
N LEU A 285 -18.83 10.67 -15.57
CA LEU A 285 -18.95 12.13 -15.74
C LEU A 285 -20.37 12.62 -15.40
N ALA A 286 -21.41 11.93 -15.89
CA ALA A 286 -22.80 12.25 -15.59
C ALA A 286 -23.14 12.09 -14.10
N GLU A 287 -22.56 11.09 -13.43
CA GLU A 287 -22.72 10.91 -11.97
C GLU A 287 -22.06 12.04 -11.18
N ILE A 288 -20.82 12.42 -11.52
CA ILE A 288 -20.09 13.52 -10.86
C ILE A 288 -20.85 14.85 -11.06
N GLU A 289 -21.37 15.12 -12.26
CA GLU A 289 -22.23 16.28 -12.53
C GLU A 289 -23.53 16.28 -11.71
N LYS A 290 -24.19 15.13 -11.61
CA LYS A 290 -25.42 14.95 -10.81
C LYS A 290 -25.14 15.20 -9.33
N ASN A 291 -24.05 14.65 -8.81
CA ASN A 291 -23.63 14.82 -7.42
C ASN A 291 -23.28 16.31 -7.13
N LYS A 292 -22.62 17.01 -8.07
CA LYS A 292 -22.40 18.47 -7.98
C LYS A 292 -23.73 19.25 -7.90
N LYS A 293 -24.71 18.92 -8.76
CA LYS A 293 -26.04 19.57 -8.80
C LYS A 293 -26.88 19.31 -7.53
N ILE A 294 -26.63 18.20 -6.82
CA ILE A 294 -27.26 17.89 -5.53
C ILE A 294 -26.54 18.61 -4.37
N GLY A 295 -25.21 18.64 -4.37
CA GLY A 295 -24.41 19.33 -3.35
C GLY A 295 -24.64 20.84 -3.33
N GLY A 296 -24.63 21.49 -4.51
CA GLY A 296 -24.89 22.93 -4.68
C GLY A 296 -26.33 23.38 -4.41
N ARG A 297 -27.17 22.50 -3.84
CA ARG A 297 -28.54 22.81 -3.36
C ARG A 297 -28.65 22.83 -1.83
N LYS A 298 -27.51 22.74 -1.12
CA LYS A 298 -27.42 22.68 0.36
C LYS A 298 -26.47 23.72 0.98
N SER A 299 -26.10 24.76 0.22
CA SER A 299 -25.33 25.93 0.68
C SER A 299 -26.14 27.20 0.50
#